data_AF-A0A2U0DWL4-F1
#
_entry.id   AF-A0A2U0DWL4-F1
#
_cell.length_a   1.000
_cell.length_b   1.000
_cell.length_c   1.000
_cell.angle_alpha   90.00
_cell.angle_beta   90.00
_cell.angle_gamma   90.00
#
_symmetry.space_group_name_H-M   'P 1'
#
loop_
_entity.id
_entity.type
_entity.pdbx_description
1 polymer ?
#
loop_
_entity_poly.entity_id
_entity_poly.type
_entity_poly.pdbx_seq_one_letter_code
_entity_poly.pdbx_strand_id
1 'polypeptide(L)'
;MITEETNFVSKLNNCDIKTYKECLDRYTKNFDKVLKLETDFPIFLDTNVLLRYYSISFTAREKLFDFINENKKRIIITHQVQKEFLKNREDVIKKFFEKVTKKIPTDFSSNIVNQLKNFIEQHKVILKDYPYVETEIMKHKDELELILDQLNKDSDNKYSEFKNLIWKDKFLDLLYQCNHIDNLNNEETILLKTKFDYLKKDIKPNEIENILNKTRTIFPGLGDIKDKPDDPYG
;
A
#
# COMPACT_ATOMS: atom_id res chain seq x y z
N MET A 1 27.57 1.42 5.49
CA MET A 1 28.36 0.76 4.45
C MET A 1 28.29 -0.74 4.64
N ILE A 2 27.91 -1.45 3.58
CA ILE A 2 27.90 -2.91 3.54
C ILE A 2 29.32 -3.38 3.20
N THR A 3 29.90 -4.23 4.04
CA THR A 3 31.27 -4.72 3.91
C THR A 3 31.30 -6.25 3.89
N GLU A 4 32.46 -6.83 3.56
CA GLU A 4 32.66 -8.28 3.67
C GLU A 4 32.46 -8.81 5.09
N GLU A 5 32.59 -7.99 6.13
CA GLU A 5 32.39 -8.41 7.53
C GLU A 5 30.95 -8.22 8.04
N THR A 6 30.19 -7.33 7.40
CA THR A 6 28.85 -6.92 7.85
C THR A 6 27.72 -7.51 7.01
N ASN A 7 28.04 -8.14 5.87
CA ASN A 7 27.02 -8.79 5.04
C ASN A 7 26.47 -10.08 5.66
N PHE A 8 25.26 -10.46 5.21
CA PHE A 8 24.51 -11.61 5.72
C PHE A 8 25.30 -12.93 5.63
N VAL A 9 25.92 -13.22 4.49
CA VAL A 9 26.61 -14.51 4.25
C VAL A 9 27.80 -14.65 5.22
N SER A 10 28.59 -13.59 5.39
CA SER A 10 29.70 -13.59 6.32
C SER A 10 29.24 -13.69 7.77
N LYS A 11 28.14 -13.02 8.14
CA LYS A 11 27.55 -13.15 9.48
C LYS A 11 26.98 -14.54 9.74
N LEU A 12 26.39 -15.19 8.73
CA LEU A 12 25.88 -16.55 8.81
C LEU A 12 27.02 -17.54 9.09
N ASN A 13 28.12 -17.42 8.34
CA ASN A 13 29.27 -18.32 8.44
C ASN A 13 30.08 -18.12 9.74
N ASN A 14 30.04 -16.91 10.30
CA ASN A 14 30.78 -16.55 11.53
C ASN A 14 29.89 -16.55 12.79
N CYS A 15 28.65 -17.04 12.72
CA CYS A 15 27.75 -17.09 13.86
C CYS A 15 28.08 -18.31 14.74
N ASP A 16 28.58 -18.07 15.94
CA ASP A 16 28.77 -19.12 16.94
C ASP A 16 27.53 -19.28 17.85
N ILE A 17 27.48 -20.37 18.61
CA ILE A 17 26.36 -20.68 19.52
C ILE A 17 26.12 -19.54 20.51
N LYS A 18 27.20 -18.89 20.97
CA LYS A 18 27.14 -17.79 21.93
C LYS A 18 26.43 -16.58 21.31
N THR A 19 26.88 -16.13 20.14
CA THR A 19 26.31 -15.01 19.39
C THR A 19 24.85 -15.28 19.03
N TYR A 20 24.53 -16.50 18.62
CA TYR A 20 23.15 -16.90 18.33
C TYR A 20 22.24 -16.79 19.55
N LYS A 21 22.69 -17.30 20.71
CA LYS A 21 21.93 -17.20 21.96
C LYS A 21 21.76 -15.75 22.42
N GLU A 22 22.81 -14.93 22.31
CA GLU A 22 22.73 -13.49 22.62
C GLU A 22 21.73 -12.76 21.72
N CYS A 23 21.68 -13.08 20.42
CA CYS A 23 20.70 -12.55 19.48
C CYS A 23 19.27 -12.95 19.86
N LEU A 24 19.02 -14.22 20.16
CA LEU A 24 17.71 -14.69 20.61
C LEU A 24 17.29 -14.01 21.90
N ASP A 25 18.18 -13.89 22.89
CA ASP A 25 17.85 -13.24 24.16
C ASP A 25 17.53 -11.76 23.98
N ARG A 26 18.26 -11.06 23.10
CA ARG A 26 17.94 -9.65 22.74
C ARG A 26 16.60 -9.54 22.06
N TYR A 27 16.28 -10.47 21.15
CA TYR A 27 15.00 -10.50 20.46
C TYR A 27 13.86 -10.73 21.46
N THR A 28 13.92 -11.80 22.26
CA THR A 28 12.86 -12.15 23.22
C THR A 28 12.67 -11.08 24.29
N LYS A 29 13.75 -10.48 24.82
CA LYS A 29 13.65 -9.43 25.86
C LYS A 29 13.01 -8.14 25.36
N ASN A 30 13.18 -7.82 24.08
CA ASN A 30 12.70 -6.55 23.52
C ASN A 30 11.44 -6.72 22.66
N PHE A 31 11.04 -7.94 22.32
CA PHE A 31 9.94 -8.22 21.40
C PHE A 31 8.66 -7.47 21.78
N ASP A 32 8.22 -7.57 23.05
CA ASP A 32 6.99 -6.91 23.51
C ASP A 32 7.08 -5.38 23.43
N LYS A 33 8.26 -4.81 23.71
CA LYS A 33 8.49 -3.36 23.61
C LYS A 33 8.51 -2.90 22.14
N VAL A 34 9.12 -3.69 21.26
CA VAL A 34 9.15 -3.43 19.81
C VAL A 34 7.74 -3.53 19.22
N LEU A 35 6.96 -4.53 19.63
CA LEU A 35 5.57 -4.71 19.21
C LEU A 35 4.70 -3.52 19.60
N LYS A 36 4.96 -2.92 20.77
CA LYS A 36 4.32 -1.69 21.25
C LYS A 36 4.97 -0.41 20.74
N LEU A 37 6.03 -0.51 19.93
CA LEU A 37 6.81 0.60 19.38
C LEU A 37 7.52 1.48 20.43
N GLU A 38 7.68 0.99 21.66
CA GLU A 38 8.30 1.68 22.81
C GLU A 38 9.83 1.63 22.81
N THR A 39 10.45 1.62 21.63
CA THR A 39 11.90 1.46 21.49
C THR A 39 12.46 2.47 20.50
N ASP A 40 13.77 2.52 20.29
CA ASP A 40 14.38 3.31 19.21
C ASP A 40 14.66 2.47 17.96
N PHE A 41 14.08 1.27 17.85
CA PHE A 41 14.32 0.39 16.70
C PHE A 41 13.91 1.09 15.39
N PRO A 42 14.76 1.07 14.35
CA PRO A 42 14.41 1.63 13.05
C PRO A 42 13.21 0.93 12.42
N ILE A 43 12.39 1.71 11.72
CA ILE A 43 11.18 1.24 11.02
C ILE A 43 11.42 1.39 9.52
N PHE A 44 11.55 0.28 8.83
CA PHE A 44 11.63 0.26 7.37
C PHE A 44 10.23 0.11 6.79
N LEU A 45 9.86 0.98 5.87
CA LEU A 45 8.56 0.96 5.21
C LEU A 45 8.71 0.52 3.75
N ASP A 46 7.85 -0.38 3.32
CA ASP A 46 7.72 -0.77 1.91
C ASP A 46 6.94 0.29 1.12
N THR A 47 7.16 0.34 -0.19
CA THR A 47 6.48 1.23 -1.13
C THR A 47 4.96 1.08 -1.03
N ASN A 48 4.46 -0.14 -0.93
CA ASN A 48 3.01 -0.38 -0.86
C ASN A 48 2.37 0.22 0.39
N VAL A 49 3.09 0.27 1.52
CA VAL A 49 2.61 0.91 2.75
C VAL A 49 2.46 2.42 2.54
N LEU A 50 3.43 3.05 1.87
CA LEU A 50 3.39 4.47 1.55
C LEU A 50 2.29 4.81 0.54
N LEU A 51 2.18 4.02 -0.54
CA LEU A 51 1.13 4.19 -1.55
C LEU A 51 -0.27 3.93 -1.00
N ARG A 52 -0.39 3.08 0.03
CA ARG A 52 -1.67 2.78 0.69
C ARG A 52 -2.33 4.05 1.25
N TYR A 53 -1.53 5.03 1.70
CA TYR A 53 -2.05 6.33 2.15
C TYR A 53 -2.99 6.97 1.13
N TYR A 54 -2.68 6.89 -0.17
CA TYR A 54 -3.50 7.51 -1.21
C TYR A 54 -4.72 6.68 -1.63
N SER A 55 -4.79 5.41 -1.24
CA SER A 55 -5.86 4.48 -1.65
C SER A 55 -6.86 4.12 -0.54
N ILE A 56 -6.71 4.70 0.65
CA ILE A 56 -7.62 4.52 1.79
C ILE A 56 -8.52 5.75 2.03
N SER A 57 -9.56 5.57 2.85
CA SER A 57 -10.47 6.64 3.25
C SER A 57 -9.74 7.76 3.97
N PHE A 58 -10.29 8.97 3.89
CA PHE A 58 -9.79 10.17 4.56
C PHE A 58 -9.52 9.98 6.05
N THR A 59 -10.45 9.37 6.75
CA THR A 59 -10.33 9.07 8.19
C THR A 59 -9.19 8.12 8.50
N ALA A 60 -8.91 7.16 7.61
CA ALA A 60 -7.80 6.24 7.78
C ALA A 60 -6.45 6.90 7.43
N ARG A 61 -6.44 7.93 6.58
CA ARG A 61 -5.23 8.71 6.27
C ARG A 61 -4.69 9.42 7.49
N GLU A 62 -5.55 10.03 8.30
CA GLU A 62 -5.14 10.75 9.52
C GLU A 62 -4.35 9.83 10.47
N LYS A 63 -4.84 8.62 10.72
CA LYS A 63 -4.14 7.65 11.57
C LYS A 63 -2.75 7.29 11.05
N LEU A 64 -2.62 7.08 9.74
CA LEU A 64 -1.32 6.76 9.13
C LEU A 64 -0.40 7.98 9.13
N PHE A 65 -0.95 9.18 8.91
CA PHE A 65 -0.22 10.44 8.98
C PHE A 65 0.36 10.66 10.38
N ASP A 66 -0.46 10.51 11.42
CA ASP A 66 -0.07 10.68 12.81
C ASP A 66 1.01 9.66 13.20
N PHE A 67 0.82 8.39 12.82
CA PHE A 67 1.82 7.34 13.03
C PHE A 67 3.18 7.71 12.44
N ILE A 68 3.21 8.16 11.17
CA ILE A 68 4.48 8.55 10.53
C ILE A 68 5.05 9.80 11.19
N ASN A 69 4.21 10.78 11.57
CA ASN A 69 4.68 12.01 12.19
C ASN A 69 5.31 11.78 13.57
N GLU A 70 4.71 10.92 14.39
CA GLU A 70 5.24 10.53 15.71
C GLU A 70 6.54 9.75 15.59
N ASN A 71 6.68 8.92 14.55
CA ASN A 71 7.81 8.01 14.38
C ASN A 71 8.83 8.45 13.32
N LYS A 72 8.71 9.66 12.75
CA LYS A 72 9.52 10.11 11.60
C LYS A 72 11.04 10.00 11.80
N LYS A 73 11.52 10.19 13.04
CA LYS A 73 12.93 10.06 13.40
C LYS A 73 13.45 8.63 13.37
N ARG A 74 12.57 7.63 13.41
CA ARG A 74 12.89 6.20 13.39
C ARG A 74 12.54 5.55 12.06
N ILE A 75 11.68 6.19 11.26
CA ILE A 75 11.32 5.73 9.93
C ILE A 75 12.50 5.93 8.99
N ILE A 76 12.82 4.87 8.25
CA ILE A 76 13.86 4.84 7.25
C ILE A 76 13.23 4.52 5.89
N ILE A 77 13.46 5.40 4.92
CA ILE A 77 13.02 5.25 3.54
C ILE A 77 14.25 5.01 2.67
N THR A 78 14.32 3.83 2.05
CA THR A 78 15.44 3.47 1.17
C THR A 78 15.26 4.11 -0.21
N HIS A 79 16.36 4.36 -0.92
CA HIS A 79 16.33 4.88 -2.29
C HIS A 79 15.43 4.08 -3.25
N GLN A 80 15.41 2.75 -3.10
CA GLN A 80 14.54 1.89 -3.91
C GLN A 80 13.06 2.18 -3.67
N VAL A 81 12.66 2.28 -2.41
CA VAL A 81 11.29 2.62 -2.02
C VAL A 81 10.92 4.02 -2.53
N GLN A 82 11.84 4.99 -2.47
CA GLN A 82 11.61 6.33 -3.01
C GLN A 82 11.34 6.30 -4.51
N LYS A 83 12.16 5.58 -5.29
CA LYS A 83 11.99 5.45 -6.75
C LYS A 83 10.63 4.84 -7.11
N GLU A 84 10.30 3.72 -6.48
CA GLU A 84 9.05 3.02 -6.76
C GLU A 84 7.83 3.84 -6.32
N PHE A 85 7.92 4.52 -5.18
CA PHE A 85 6.90 5.42 -4.69
C PHE A 85 6.66 6.57 -5.67
N LEU A 86 7.70 7.28 -6.10
CA LEU A 86 7.58 8.40 -7.05
C LEU A 86 7.01 7.95 -8.40
N LYS A 87 7.43 6.78 -8.89
CA LYS A 87 6.93 6.19 -10.15
C LYS A 87 5.42 5.93 -10.10
N ASN A 88 4.92 5.41 -8.97
CA ASN A 88 3.55 4.92 -8.86
C ASN A 88 2.58 5.91 -8.19
N ARG A 89 3.08 6.89 -7.43
CA ARG A 89 2.27 7.80 -6.58
C ARG A 89 1.16 8.49 -7.36
N GLU A 90 1.48 9.12 -8.49
CA GLU A 90 0.48 9.85 -9.27
C GLU A 90 -0.63 8.96 -9.80
N ASP A 91 -0.30 7.76 -10.28
CA ASP A 91 -1.26 6.80 -10.80
C ASP A 91 -2.21 6.32 -9.69
N VAL A 92 -1.67 5.99 -8.50
CA VAL A 92 -2.49 5.60 -7.35
C VAL A 92 -3.43 6.73 -6.91
N ILE A 93 -2.94 7.97 -6.88
CA ILE A 93 -3.77 9.15 -6.57
C ILE A 93 -4.89 9.29 -7.61
N LYS A 94 -4.57 9.25 -8.91
CA LYS A 94 -5.53 9.37 -10.01
C LYS A 94 -6.59 8.27 -9.95
N LYS A 95 -6.19 7.01 -9.77
CA LYS A 95 -7.12 5.86 -9.67
C LYS A 95 -8.07 5.97 -8.49
N PHE A 96 -7.55 6.30 -7.30
CA PHE A 96 -8.42 6.49 -6.13
C PHE A 96 -9.39 7.64 -6.36
N PHE A 97 -8.91 8.72 -6.96
CA PHE A 97 -9.70 9.89 -7.24
C PHE A 97 -10.83 9.64 -8.23
N GLU A 98 -10.56 8.95 -9.34
CA GLU A 98 -11.58 8.52 -10.31
C GLU A 98 -12.63 7.63 -9.65
N LYS A 99 -12.20 6.75 -8.74
CA LYS A 99 -13.11 5.88 -8.00
C LYS A 99 -14.06 6.69 -7.12
N VAL A 100 -13.55 7.66 -6.36
CA VAL A 100 -14.38 8.46 -5.44
C VAL A 100 -15.26 9.45 -6.18
N THR A 101 -14.73 10.13 -7.20
CA THR A 101 -15.43 11.26 -7.83
C THR A 101 -16.34 10.87 -8.99
N LYS A 102 -16.00 9.81 -9.72
CA LYS A 102 -16.76 9.39 -10.90
C LYS A 102 -17.49 8.07 -10.66
N LYS A 103 -16.76 7.07 -10.16
CA LYS A 103 -17.30 5.71 -10.08
C LYS A 103 -18.42 5.60 -9.04
N ILE A 104 -18.24 6.13 -7.83
CA ILE A 104 -19.29 6.06 -6.79
C ILE A 104 -20.60 6.74 -7.24
N PRO A 105 -20.60 8.00 -7.75
CA PRO A 105 -21.84 8.60 -8.24
C PRO A 105 -22.45 7.87 -9.43
N THR A 106 -21.62 7.39 -10.37
CA THR A 106 -22.09 6.62 -11.53
C THR A 106 -22.72 5.30 -11.11
N ASP A 107 -22.08 4.57 -10.19
CA ASP A 107 -22.58 3.30 -9.66
C ASP A 107 -23.87 3.51 -8.85
N PHE A 108 -23.98 4.58 -8.07
CA PHE A 108 -25.20 4.94 -7.34
C PHE A 108 -26.36 5.28 -8.30
N SER A 109 -26.09 6.11 -9.31
CA SER A 109 -27.08 6.49 -10.32
C SER A 109 -27.58 5.28 -11.11
N SER A 110 -26.65 4.46 -11.64
CA SER A 110 -26.99 3.32 -12.50
C SER A 110 -27.59 2.14 -11.76
N ASN A 111 -27.02 1.75 -10.61
CA ASN A 111 -27.42 0.53 -9.90
C ASN A 111 -28.56 0.75 -8.89
N ILE A 112 -28.84 1.98 -8.48
CA ILE A 112 -29.87 2.27 -7.47
C ILE A 112 -30.97 3.12 -8.09
N VAL A 113 -30.66 4.36 -8.49
CA VAL A 113 -31.68 5.31 -8.96
C VAL A 113 -32.34 4.83 -10.25
N ASN A 114 -31.56 4.45 -11.26
CA ASN A 114 -32.10 4.01 -12.54
C ASN A 114 -32.82 2.65 -12.44
N GLN A 115 -32.33 1.74 -11.60
CA GLN A 115 -33.04 0.48 -11.36
C GLN A 115 -34.42 0.70 -10.73
N LEU A 116 -34.51 1.60 -9.74
CA LEU A 116 -35.79 1.96 -9.13
C LEU A 116 -36.73 2.65 -10.12
N LYS A 117 -36.22 3.58 -10.94
CA LYS A 117 -37.00 4.23 -12.01
C LYS A 117 -37.56 3.20 -13.01
N ASN A 118 -36.73 2.26 -13.42
CA ASN A 118 -37.13 1.20 -14.34
C ASN A 118 -38.20 0.31 -13.72
N PHE A 119 -38.06 -0.06 -12.44
CA PHE A 119 -39.06 -0.84 -11.72
C PHE A 119 -40.43 -0.11 -11.67
N ILE A 120 -40.43 1.18 -11.33
CA ILE A 120 -41.65 2.00 -11.28
C ILE A 120 -42.33 2.05 -12.65
N GLU A 121 -41.57 2.29 -13.72
CA GLU A 121 -42.16 2.42 -15.06
C GLU A 121 -42.66 1.06 -15.60
N GLN A 122 -41.94 -0.03 -15.34
CA GLN A 122 -42.35 -1.38 -15.74
C GLN A 122 -43.63 -1.85 -15.05
N HIS A 123 -43.82 -1.47 -13.79
CA HIS A 123 -44.96 -1.92 -12.97
C HIS A 123 -46.04 -0.85 -12.77
N LYS A 124 -45.96 0.28 -13.50
CA LYS A 124 -46.83 1.45 -13.35
C LYS A 124 -48.33 1.16 -13.33
N VAL A 125 -48.79 0.20 -14.13
CA VAL A 125 -50.22 -0.18 -14.17
C VAL A 125 -50.60 -0.97 -12.92
N ILE A 126 -49.78 -1.95 -12.54
CA ILE A 126 -50.01 -2.84 -11.40
C ILE A 126 -49.88 -2.06 -10.08
N LEU A 127 -48.96 -1.09 -10.00
CA LEU A 127 -48.75 -0.27 -8.81
C LEU A 127 -49.99 0.53 -8.40
N LYS A 128 -50.88 0.87 -9.35
CA LYS A 128 -52.16 1.54 -9.05
C LYS A 128 -53.10 0.67 -8.21
N ASP A 129 -52.98 -0.66 -8.31
CA ASP A 129 -53.74 -1.60 -7.49
C ASP A 129 -53.19 -1.67 -6.05
N TYR A 130 -51.99 -1.12 -5.81
CA TYR A 130 -51.34 -1.03 -4.51
C TYR A 130 -50.94 0.43 -4.16
N PRO A 131 -51.91 1.33 -3.91
CA PRO A 131 -51.63 2.76 -3.73
C PRO A 131 -50.62 3.11 -2.63
N TYR A 132 -50.60 2.32 -1.56
CA TYR A 132 -49.61 2.46 -0.49
C TYR A 132 -48.18 2.20 -0.99
N VAL A 133 -47.99 1.15 -1.80
CA VAL A 133 -46.69 0.76 -2.36
C VAL A 133 -46.22 1.80 -3.39
N GLU A 134 -47.12 2.27 -4.25
CA GLU A 134 -46.83 3.34 -5.22
C GLU A 134 -46.34 4.61 -4.51
N THR A 135 -47.03 5.03 -3.45
CA THR A 135 -46.70 6.24 -2.69
C THR A 135 -45.33 6.13 -2.01
N GLU A 136 -45.07 5.03 -1.29
CA GLU A 136 -43.78 4.85 -0.59
C GLU A 136 -42.60 4.70 -1.55
N ILE A 137 -42.78 3.99 -2.67
CA ILE A 137 -41.72 3.84 -3.69
C ILE A 137 -41.39 5.20 -4.33
N MET A 138 -42.40 6.02 -4.66
CA MET A 138 -42.18 7.35 -5.23
C MET A 138 -41.46 8.27 -4.24
N LYS A 139 -41.82 8.22 -2.95
CA LYS A 139 -41.12 8.95 -1.90
C LYS A 139 -39.65 8.54 -1.80
N HIS A 140 -39.35 7.25 -1.76
CA HIS A 140 -37.96 6.78 -1.72
C HIS A 140 -37.17 7.10 -2.98
N LYS A 141 -37.83 7.13 -4.14
CA LYS A 141 -37.20 7.60 -5.39
C LYS A 141 -36.74 9.05 -5.24
N ASP A 142 -37.61 9.93 -4.76
CA ASP A 142 -37.27 11.35 -4.59
C ASP A 142 -36.16 11.54 -3.53
N GLU A 143 -36.19 10.78 -2.43
CA GLU A 143 -35.11 10.74 -1.43
C GLU A 143 -33.76 10.30 -2.04
N LEU A 144 -33.76 9.26 -2.88
CA LEU A 144 -32.56 8.77 -3.55
C LEU A 144 -32.02 9.75 -4.60
N GLU A 145 -32.89 10.47 -5.30
CA GLU A 145 -32.49 11.55 -6.22
C GLU A 145 -31.82 12.70 -5.45
N LEU A 146 -32.36 13.09 -4.30
CA LEU A 146 -31.74 14.09 -3.42
C LEU A 146 -30.36 13.63 -2.91
N ILE A 147 -30.23 12.36 -2.51
CA ILE A 147 -28.95 11.78 -2.09
C ILE A 147 -27.95 11.80 -3.25
N LEU A 148 -28.36 11.46 -4.48
CA LEU A 148 -27.50 11.50 -5.66
C LEU A 148 -27.03 12.93 -5.95
N ASP A 149 -27.91 13.92 -5.84
CA ASP A 149 -27.55 15.34 -6.02
C ASP A 149 -26.53 15.79 -4.98
N GLN A 150 -26.72 15.40 -3.72
CA GLN A 150 -25.78 15.72 -2.65
C GLN A 150 -24.43 15.01 -2.85
N LEU A 151 -24.46 13.74 -3.26
CA LEU A 151 -23.27 12.96 -3.59
C LEU A 151 -22.48 13.59 -4.75
N ASN A 152 -23.15 14.08 -5.79
CA ASN A 152 -22.51 14.78 -6.91
C ASN A 152 -21.86 16.09 -6.45
N LYS A 153 -22.55 16.89 -5.63
CA LYS A 153 -21.99 18.12 -5.06
C LYS A 153 -20.76 17.84 -4.18
N ASP A 154 -20.85 16.83 -3.32
CA ASP A 154 -19.74 16.42 -2.45
C ASP A 154 -18.57 15.87 -3.29
N SER A 155 -18.86 15.15 -4.36
CA SER A 155 -17.87 14.68 -5.33
C SER A 155 -17.12 15.84 -5.99
N ASP A 156 -17.82 16.88 -6.45
CA ASP A 156 -17.21 18.07 -7.07
C ASP A 156 -16.38 18.89 -6.08
N ASN A 157 -16.84 18.99 -4.83
CA ASN A 157 -16.08 19.61 -3.75
C ASN A 157 -14.79 18.83 -3.49
N LYS A 158 -14.89 17.50 -3.37
CA LYS A 158 -13.71 16.62 -3.25
C LYS A 158 -12.82 16.72 -4.48
N TYR A 159 -13.38 16.88 -5.68
CA TYR A 159 -12.60 17.10 -6.90
C TYR A 159 -11.70 18.32 -6.77
N SER A 160 -12.28 19.43 -6.31
CA SER A 160 -11.60 20.72 -6.16
C SER A 160 -10.51 20.69 -5.09
N GLU A 161 -10.76 20.04 -3.94
CA GLU A 161 -9.77 19.85 -2.88
C GLU A 161 -8.56 19.03 -3.36
N PHE A 162 -8.81 17.99 -4.16
CA PHE A 162 -7.79 17.01 -4.56
C PHE A 162 -6.99 17.38 -5.79
N LYS A 163 -7.51 18.24 -6.66
CA LYS A 163 -6.79 18.70 -7.84
C LYS A 163 -5.40 19.24 -7.48
N ASN A 164 -5.26 19.78 -6.27
CA ASN A 164 -4.01 20.31 -5.75
C ASN A 164 -3.14 19.26 -5.03
N LEU A 165 -3.64 18.07 -4.70
CA LEU A 165 -2.90 17.06 -3.93
C LEU A 165 -1.62 16.59 -4.64
N ILE A 166 -1.59 16.58 -5.98
CA ILE A 166 -0.38 16.24 -6.73
C ILE A 166 0.75 17.23 -6.39
N TRP A 167 0.41 18.51 -6.24
CA TRP A 167 1.34 19.64 -6.07
C TRP A 167 1.55 20.05 -4.61
N LYS A 168 0.54 19.87 -3.75
CA LYS A 168 0.49 20.28 -2.35
C LYS A 168 0.13 19.08 -1.50
N ASP A 169 1.14 18.28 -1.16
CA ASP A 169 0.96 17.04 -0.43
C ASP A 169 1.68 17.05 0.91
N LYS A 170 0.90 17.28 1.96
CA LYS A 170 1.38 17.25 3.34
C LYS A 170 2.02 15.91 3.72
N PHE A 171 1.57 14.81 3.12
CA PHE A 171 2.15 13.49 3.39
C PHE A 171 3.53 13.37 2.75
N LEU A 172 3.70 13.88 1.53
CA LEU A 172 5.01 13.95 0.89
C LEU A 172 5.97 14.84 1.70
N ASP A 173 5.49 15.99 2.20
CA ASP A 173 6.26 16.88 3.08
C ASP A 173 6.69 16.17 4.38
N LEU A 174 5.84 15.28 4.90
CA LEU A 174 6.14 14.47 6.07
C LEU A 174 7.16 13.37 5.77
N LEU A 175 7.02 12.66 4.64
CA LEU A 175 7.98 11.65 4.21
C LEU A 175 9.37 12.26 3.97
N TYR A 176 9.42 13.50 3.45
CA TYR A 176 10.67 14.24 3.32
C TYR A 176 11.41 14.43 4.66
N GLN A 177 10.68 14.56 5.77
CA GLN A 177 11.25 14.72 7.12
C GLN A 177 11.71 13.39 7.76
N CYS A 178 11.44 12.24 7.14
CA CYS A 178 11.93 10.94 7.62
C CYS A 178 13.43 10.77 7.31
N ASN A 179 14.06 9.72 7.84
CA ASN A 179 15.43 9.42 7.45
C ASN A 179 15.45 8.74 6.08
N HIS A 180 16.38 9.16 5.24
CA HIS A 180 16.58 8.59 3.90
C HIS A 180 17.94 7.90 3.84
N ILE A 181 17.98 6.73 3.24
CA ILE A 181 19.24 6.04 2.94
C ILE A 181 19.52 6.19 1.44
N ASP A 182 20.73 6.64 1.13
CA ASP A 182 21.23 6.79 -0.22
C ASP A 182 21.27 5.47 -0.99
N ASN A 183 21.45 5.59 -2.30
CA ASN A 183 21.65 4.41 -3.13
C ASN A 183 22.92 3.67 -2.74
N LEU A 184 22.93 2.35 -2.99
CA LEU A 184 24.14 1.55 -2.90
C LEU A 184 25.19 2.11 -3.85
N ASN A 185 26.44 2.19 -3.39
CA ASN A 185 27.55 2.54 -4.27
C ASN A 185 27.89 1.36 -5.20
N ASN A 186 28.77 1.59 -6.18
CA ASN A 186 29.12 0.56 -7.17
C ASN A 186 29.76 -0.68 -6.52
N GLU A 187 30.60 -0.50 -5.51
CA GLU A 187 31.27 -1.60 -4.81
C GLU A 187 30.26 -2.44 -4.01
N GLU A 188 29.37 -1.79 -3.26
CA GLU A 188 28.28 -2.42 -2.52
C GLU A 188 27.33 -3.17 -3.46
N THR A 189 27.04 -2.58 -4.63
CA THR A 189 26.17 -3.19 -5.64
C THR A 189 26.81 -4.44 -6.24
N ILE A 190 28.10 -4.38 -6.60
CA ILE A 190 28.84 -5.53 -7.13
C ILE A 190 28.91 -6.63 -6.06
N LEU A 191 29.19 -6.26 -4.81
CA LEU A 191 29.25 -7.19 -3.69
C LEU A 191 27.91 -7.91 -3.50
N LEU A 192 26.80 -7.15 -3.41
CA LEU A 192 25.47 -7.72 -3.22
C LEU A 192 25.03 -8.59 -4.39
N LYS A 193 25.26 -8.16 -5.64
CA LYS A 193 24.97 -8.98 -6.84
C LYS A 193 25.76 -10.29 -6.81
N THR A 194 27.04 -10.24 -6.46
CA THR A 194 27.89 -11.45 -6.33
C THR A 194 27.37 -12.40 -5.24
N LYS A 195 26.95 -11.88 -4.08
CA LYS A 195 26.41 -12.72 -3.00
C LYS A 195 25.03 -13.28 -3.34
N PHE A 196 24.17 -12.49 -3.98
CA PHE A 196 22.88 -12.98 -4.50
C PHE A 196 23.10 -14.13 -5.49
N ASP A 197 24.03 -13.97 -6.43
CA ASP A 197 24.39 -15.00 -7.39
C ASP A 197 24.98 -16.26 -6.71
N TYR A 198 25.75 -16.08 -5.64
CA TYR A 198 26.23 -17.20 -4.83
C TYR A 198 25.08 -17.93 -4.10
N LEU A 199 24.12 -17.20 -3.53
CA LEU A 199 23.01 -17.79 -2.78
C LEU A 199 21.98 -18.46 -3.71
N LYS A 200 21.77 -17.92 -4.91
CA LYS A 200 20.80 -18.47 -5.87
C LYS A 200 21.30 -19.73 -6.58
N LYS A 201 22.60 -20.04 -6.53
CA LYS A 201 23.23 -21.12 -7.32
C LYS A 201 22.55 -22.49 -7.14
N ASP A 202 21.95 -22.71 -5.96
CA ASP A 202 21.32 -23.97 -5.58
C ASP A 202 19.80 -23.98 -5.92
N ILE A 203 19.26 -22.87 -6.43
CA ILE A 203 17.84 -22.73 -6.81
C ILE A 203 17.70 -23.00 -8.32
N LYS A 204 17.03 -24.10 -8.67
CA LYS A 204 16.75 -24.42 -10.07
C LYS A 204 15.53 -23.63 -10.57
N PRO A 205 15.59 -22.99 -11.76
CA PRO A 205 14.46 -22.22 -12.30
C PRO A 205 13.14 -23.01 -12.38
N ASN A 206 13.23 -24.29 -12.73
CA ASN A 206 12.09 -25.19 -12.89
C ASN A 206 11.42 -25.57 -11.55
N GLU A 207 12.05 -25.24 -10.42
CA GLU A 207 11.55 -25.52 -9.07
C GLU A 207 10.93 -24.27 -8.42
N ILE A 208 11.05 -23.08 -9.03
CA ILE A 208 10.62 -21.80 -8.46
C ILE A 208 9.12 -21.79 -8.13
N GLU A 209 8.27 -22.27 -9.05
CA GLU A 209 6.81 -22.33 -8.82
C GLU A 209 6.45 -23.26 -7.65
N ASN A 210 7.18 -24.36 -7.49
CA ASN A 210 7.00 -25.28 -6.37
C ASN A 210 7.54 -24.70 -5.05
N ILE A 211 8.56 -23.84 -5.09
CA ILE A 211 9.12 -23.16 -3.93
C ILE A 211 8.22 -22.01 -3.48
N LEU A 212 7.70 -21.20 -4.41
CA LEU A 212 6.79 -20.08 -4.11
C LEU A 212 5.50 -20.56 -3.41
N ASN A 213 5.03 -21.76 -3.75
CA ASN A 213 3.84 -22.36 -3.13
C ASN A 213 4.12 -23.05 -1.78
N LYS A 214 5.39 -23.13 -1.33
CA LYS A 214 5.76 -23.71 -0.03
C LYS A 214 5.90 -22.61 1.02
N THR A 215 5.12 -22.72 2.10
CA THR A 215 5.00 -21.72 3.18
C THR A 215 6.23 -21.58 4.10
N ARG A 216 7.32 -22.34 3.90
CA ARG A 216 8.44 -22.42 4.87
C ARG A 216 9.83 -22.15 4.32
N THR A 217 9.99 -21.95 3.01
CA THR A 217 11.30 -21.69 2.39
C THR A 217 11.11 -20.69 1.27
N ILE A 218 11.20 -19.40 1.60
CA ILE A 218 11.11 -18.31 0.62
C ILE A 218 12.49 -17.67 0.55
N PHE A 219 13.11 -17.74 -0.63
CA PHE A 219 14.30 -16.97 -0.93
C PHE A 219 13.85 -15.57 -1.43
N PRO A 220 14.31 -14.46 -0.83
CA PRO A 220 13.99 -13.13 -1.33
C PRO A 220 14.52 -12.96 -2.75
N GLY A 221 13.76 -12.32 -3.64
CA GLY A 221 14.12 -12.18 -5.05
C GLY A 221 13.82 -13.39 -5.94
N LEU A 222 13.03 -14.38 -5.49
CA LEU A 222 12.60 -15.52 -6.34
C LEU A 222 11.87 -15.09 -7.63
N GLY A 223 11.13 -13.97 -7.59
CA GLY A 223 10.52 -13.37 -8.78
C GLY A 223 11.57 -12.92 -9.79
N ASP A 224 12.64 -12.28 -9.32
CA ASP A 224 13.75 -11.79 -10.13
C ASP A 224 14.62 -12.93 -10.71
N ILE A 225 14.58 -14.12 -10.10
CA ILE A 225 15.20 -15.33 -10.66
C ILE A 225 14.36 -15.86 -11.84
N LYS A 226 13.03 -15.72 -11.79
CA LYS A 226 12.11 -16.14 -12.86
C LYS A 226 12.17 -15.16 -14.05
N ASP A 227 12.01 -13.87 -13.78
CA ASP A 227 12.04 -12.79 -14.76
C ASP A 227 12.97 -11.69 -14.26
N LYS A 228 14.22 -11.69 -14.75
CA LYS A 228 15.26 -10.76 -14.28
C LYS A 228 14.94 -9.32 -14.72
N PRO A 229 14.66 -8.37 -13.80
CA PRO A 229 14.46 -6.98 -14.18
C PRO A 229 15.79 -6.32 -14.59
N ASP A 230 15.70 -5.28 -15.43
CA ASP A 230 16.87 -4.58 -15.99
C ASP A 230 17.76 -3.95 -14.90
N ASP A 231 17.19 -3.29 -13.88
CA ASP A 231 17.88 -2.85 -12.66
C ASP A 231 16.88 -2.19 -11.66
N PRO A 232 17.06 -2.34 -10.33
CA PRO A 232 17.85 -3.39 -9.67
C PRO A 232 17.11 -4.73 -9.64
N TYR A 233 17.90 -5.81 -9.60
CA TYR A 233 17.45 -7.18 -9.34
C TYR A 233 18.16 -7.71 -8.09
N GLY A 234 17.47 -8.55 -7.31
CA GLY A 234 18.00 -9.17 -6.09
C GLY A 234 17.23 -8.78 -4.83
#